data_AF-A0A238XPC9-F1
#
_entry.id   AF-A0A238XPC9-F1
#
_cell.length_a   1.000
_cell.length_b   1.000
_cell.length_c   1.000
_cell.angle_alpha   90.00
_cell.angle_beta   90.00
_cell.angle_gamma   90.00
#
_symmetry.space_group_name_H-M   'P 1'
#
loop_
_entity.id
_entity.type
_entity.pdbx_description
1 polymer ?
#
loop_
_entity_poly.entity_id
_entity_poly.type
_entity_poly.pdbx_seq_one_letter_code
_entity_poly.pdbx_strand_id
1 'polypeptide(L)'
;MPNASPTILEDLIARVAKGDRRAFDTLYDTTSAGLNALCLSVLRDRGAAEDVLEQVYVGIWEQAGRFPGSGLSPMAWLATMARDKAMERATPAAPPTGGPALDGIDMVRAAYLHGIGMAGLAQSQGLPAEAVRLELHDGLARINPLADGGPDDMLAAEMALGLADRRATDPALAERMRDWQEHLSRFAGDLTPVMAPARARQRIRESLGHGKAPLSVDPLEPASRWRGTGGVLAVVLLIGGAAWYFLTR
;
A
#
# COMPACT_ATOMS: atom_id res chain seq x y z
N MET A 1 -13.87 2.13 -9.78
CA MET A 1 -14.01 2.26 -8.31
C MET A 1 -15.06 3.33 -8.02
N PRO A 2 -15.79 3.36 -6.89
CA PRO A 2 -16.61 4.54 -6.59
C PRO A 2 -15.65 5.74 -6.48
N ASN A 3 -15.85 6.71 -7.37
CA ASN A 3 -14.96 7.85 -7.58
C ASN A 3 -15.10 8.83 -6.40
N ALA A 4 -14.54 8.50 -5.25
CA ALA A 4 -14.37 9.51 -4.20
C ALA A 4 -13.55 10.66 -4.78
N SER A 5 -14.07 11.88 -4.64
CA SER A 5 -13.40 13.06 -5.18
C SER A 5 -11.97 13.13 -4.64
N PRO A 6 -10.96 13.51 -5.45
CA PRO A 6 -9.57 13.60 -5.00
C PRO A 6 -9.42 14.37 -3.68
N THR A 7 -10.12 15.50 -3.55
CA THR A 7 -10.14 16.32 -2.33
C THR A 7 -10.65 15.58 -1.08
N ILE A 8 -11.61 14.65 -1.23
CA ILE A 8 -12.09 13.83 -0.11
C ILE A 8 -11.00 12.86 0.34
N LEU A 9 -10.30 12.22 -0.61
CA LEU A 9 -9.20 11.32 -0.30
C LEU A 9 -8.03 12.06 0.35
N GLU A 10 -7.72 13.28 -0.10
CA GLU A 10 -6.72 14.16 0.53
C GLU A 10 -7.05 14.44 2.00
N ASP A 11 -8.30 14.85 2.30
CA ASP A 11 -8.74 15.10 3.68
C ASP A 11 -8.64 13.84 4.54
N LEU A 12 -9.10 12.69 4.01
CA LEU A 12 -9.02 11.42 4.72
C LEU A 12 -7.57 11.06 5.04
N ILE A 13 -6.65 11.14 4.09
CA ILE A 13 -5.23 10.85 4.31
C ILE A 13 -4.64 11.84 5.33
N ALA A 14 -4.95 13.13 5.22
CA ALA A 14 -4.47 14.14 6.16
C ALA A 14 -4.96 13.90 7.60
N ARG A 15 -6.16 13.35 7.78
CA ARG A 15 -6.70 12.97 9.09
C ARG A 15 -6.12 11.65 9.60
N VAL A 16 -5.88 10.69 8.71
CA VAL A 16 -5.14 9.45 9.03
C VAL A 16 -3.74 9.77 9.55
N ALA A 17 -3.04 10.73 8.94
CA ALA A 17 -1.74 11.21 9.41
C ALA A 17 -1.75 11.75 10.86
N LYS A 18 -2.93 12.13 11.37
CA LYS A 18 -3.15 12.61 12.75
C LYS A 18 -3.69 11.52 13.69
N GLY A 19 -3.78 10.27 13.22
CA GLY A 19 -4.29 9.14 13.98
C GLY A 19 -5.82 9.04 14.03
N ASP A 20 -6.55 9.66 13.10
CA ASP A 20 -8.01 9.54 13.04
C ASP A 20 -8.45 8.17 12.51
N ARG A 21 -8.90 7.31 13.42
CA ARG A 21 -9.37 5.95 13.11
C ARG A 21 -10.61 5.91 12.23
N ARG A 22 -11.51 6.89 12.35
CA ARG A 22 -12.73 6.94 11.52
C ARG A 22 -12.38 7.35 10.10
N ALA A 23 -11.46 8.31 9.93
CA ALA A 23 -10.94 8.66 8.61
C ALA A 23 -10.27 7.45 7.94
N PHE A 24 -9.51 6.67 8.71
CA PHE A 24 -8.90 5.43 8.23
C PHE A 24 -9.95 4.39 7.78
N ASP A 25 -10.98 4.15 8.59
CA ASP A 25 -12.08 3.24 8.24
C ASP A 25 -12.78 3.69 6.93
N THR A 26 -13.09 4.98 6.79
CA THR A 26 -13.69 5.53 5.56
C THR A 26 -12.76 5.41 4.36
N LEU A 27 -11.46 5.68 4.55
CA LEU A 27 -10.46 5.51 3.49
C LEU A 27 -10.39 4.05 3.04
N TYR A 28 -10.39 3.10 3.98
CA TYR A 28 -10.43 1.67 3.70
C TYR A 28 -11.68 1.28 2.92
N ASP A 29 -12.87 1.68 3.40
CA ASP A 29 -14.14 1.32 2.77
C ASP A 29 -14.25 1.87 1.33
N THR A 30 -13.62 3.01 1.07
CA THR A 30 -13.61 3.67 -0.24
C THR A 30 -12.62 3.05 -1.23
N THR A 31 -11.45 2.61 -0.75
CA THR A 31 -10.31 2.29 -1.63
C THR A 31 -9.96 0.80 -1.68
N SER A 32 -10.37 0.01 -0.67
CA SER A 32 -9.89 -1.36 -0.49
C SER A 32 -10.23 -2.27 -1.65
N ALA A 33 -11.39 -2.11 -2.29
CA ALA A 33 -11.80 -2.98 -3.39
C ALA A 33 -10.88 -2.88 -4.62
N GLY A 34 -10.34 -1.69 -4.92
CA GLY A 34 -9.43 -1.54 -6.06
C GLY A 34 -7.97 -1.80 -5.70
N LEU A 35 -7.54 -1.43 -4.48
CA LEU A 35 -6.22 -1.84 -4.01
C LEU A 35 -6.10 -3.36 -3.92
N ASN A 36 -7.16 -4.05 -3.48
CA ASN A 36 -7.22 -5.50 -3.49
C ASN A 36 -7.21 -6.08 -4.91
N ALA A 37 -7.94 -5.48 -5.85
CA ALA A 37 -7.90 -5.89 -7.26
C ALA A 37 -6.48 -5.76 -7.84
N LEU A 38 -5.76 -4.70 -7.49
CA LEU A 38 -4.36 -4.49 -7.88
C LEU A 38 -3.43 -5.53 -7.24
N CYS A 39 -3.53 -5.77 -5.94
CA CYS A 39 -2.73 -6.82 -5.28
C CYS A 39 -2.99 -8.19 -5.91
N LEU A 40 -4.26 -8.50 -6.22
CA LEU A 40 -4.65 -9.76 -6.86
C LEU A 40 -4.14 -9.87 -8.30
N SER A 41 -4.09 -8.77 -9.07
CA SER A 41 -3.56 -8.78 -10.44
C SER A 41 -2.07 -9.10 -10.47
N VAL A 42 -1.32 -8.60 -9.48
CA VAL A 42 0.11 -8.84 -9.32
C VAL A 42 0.37 -10.26 -8.83
N LEU A 43 -0.27 -10.66 -7.73
CA LEU A 43 0.08 -11.89 -6.99
C LEU A 43 -0.59 -13.14 -7.53
N ARG A 44 -1.75 -13.01 -8.19
CA ARG A 44 -2.58 -14.13 -8.69
C ARG A 44 -2.97 -15.17 -7.63
N ASP A 45 -2.87 -14.82 -6.35
CA ASP A 45 -3.24 -15.63 -5.21
C ASP A 45 -4.06 -14.79 -4.23
N ARG A 46 -5.24 -15.28 -3.84
CA ARG A 46 -6.15 -14.53 -2.97
C ARG A 46 -5.58 -14.36 -1.56
N GLY A 47 -5.02 -15.41 -0.96
CA GLY A 47 -4.48 -15.33 0.39
C GLY A 47 -3.29 -14.37 0.49
N ALA A 48 -2.38 -14.43 -0.48
CA ALA A 48 -1.26 -13.52 -0.58
C ALA A 48 -1.72 -12.07 -0.81
N ALA A 49 -2.74 -11.85 -1.66
CA ALA A 49 -3.30 -10.52 -1.88
C ALA A 49 -3.92 -9.94 -0.60
N GLU A 50 -4.63 -10.76 0.19
CA GLU A 50 -5.19 -10.37 1.48
C GLU A 50 -4.12 -9.97 2.49
N ASP A 51 -3.05 -10.77 2.60
CA ASP A 51 -1.93 -10.51 3.51
C ASP A 51 -1.13 -9.27 3.10
N VAL A 52 -0.97 -9.03 1.80
CA VAL A 52 -0.33 -7.81 1.28
C VAL A 52 -1.22 -6.60 1.51
N LEU A 53 -2.53 -6.68 1.25
CA LEU A 53 -3.45 -5.57 1.45
C LEU A 53 -3.45 -5.09 2.91
N GLU A 54 -3.38 -6.02 3.87
CA GLU A 54 -3.20 -5.66 5.28
C GLU A 54 -1.94 -4.83 5.51
N GLN A 55 -0.79 -5.29 5.01
CA GLN A 55 0.48 -4.57 5.16
C GLN A 55 0.45 -3.20 4.46
N VAL A 56 -0.25 -3.09 3.33
CA VAL A 56 -0.45 -1.83 2.61
C VAL A 56 -1.19 -0.83 3.50
N TYR A 57 -2.29 -1.24 4.14
CA TYR A 57 -3.06 -0.36 5.01
C TYR A 57 -2.34 0.00 6.31
N VAL A 58 -1.57 -0.91 6.88
CA VAL A 58 -0.66 -0.59 8.00
C VAL A 58 0.37 0.45 7.55
N GLY A 59 0.99 0.24 6.38
CA GLY A 59 1.92 1.20 5.80
C GLY A 59 1.29 2.57 5.53
N ILE A 60 0.05 2.61 5.01
CA ILE A 60 -0.71 3.86 4.80
C ILE A 60 -0.88 4.60 6.12
N TRP A 61 -1.26 3.91 7.19
CA TRP A 61 -1.39 4.52 8.51
C TRP A 61 -0.07 5.15 8.99
N GLU A 62 1.04 4.42 8.86
CA GLU A 62 2.36 4.87 9.29
C GLU A 62 2.93 6.00 8.43
N GLN A 63 2.60 6.02 7.14
CA GLN A 63 3.23 6.89 6.15
C GLN A 63 2.31 8.01 5.64
N ALA A 64 1.06 8.10 6.09
CA ALA A 64 0.10 9.13 5.64
C ALA A 64 0.65 10.56 5.77
N GLY A 65 1.49 10.84 6.78
CA GLY A 65 2.14 12.15 6.93
C GLY A 65 3.12 12.52 5.81
N ARG A 66 3.55 11.55 4.99
CA ARG A 66 4.44 11.75 3.85
C ARG A 66 3.70 12.07 2.55
N PHE A 67 2.39 11.80 2.49
CA PHE A 67 1.58 12.03 1.28
C PHE A 67 1.70 13.45 0.72
N PRO A 68 1.64 14.55 1.52
CA PRO A 68 1.76 15.90 0.97
C PRO A 68 3.09 16.18 0.25
N GLY A 69 4.17 15.49 0.63
CA GLY A 69 5.48 15.60 -0.03
C GLY A 69 5.69 14.62 -1.18
N SER A 70 4.70 13.76 -1.47
CA SER A 70 4.84 12.73 -2.51
C SER A 70 4.74 13.29 -3.93
N GLY A 71 4.05 14.43 -4.13
CA GLY A 71 3.76 15.00 -5.44
C GLY A 71 2.78 14.17 -6.30
N LEU A 72 2.20 13.10 -5.75
CA LEU A 72 1.23 12.24 -6.43
C LEU A 72 -0.20 12.62 -6.02
N SER A 73 -1.17 12.30 -6.88
CA SER A 73 -2.57 12.31 -6.46
C SER A 73 -2.82 11.27 -5.35
N PRO A 74 -3.88 11.42 -4.53
CA PRO A 74 -4.18 10.47 -3.45
C PRO A 74 -4.29 9.03 -3.92
N MET A 75 -4.98 8.81 -5.04
CA MET A 75 -5.17 7.46 -5.57
C MET A 75 -3.87 6.91 -6.17
N ALA A 76 -3.07 7.75 -6.85
CA ALA A 76 -1.77 7.33 -7.37
C ALA A 76 -0.79 6.96 -6.25
N TRP A 77 -0.79 7.70 -5.14
CA TRP A 77 0.01 7.40 -3.97
C TRP A 77 -0.40 6.05 -3.34
N LEU A 78 -1.70 5.84 -3.11
CA LEU A 78 -2.23 4.58 -2.58
C LEU A 78 -1.95 3.38 -3.51
N ALA A 79 -2.13 3.55 -4.82
CA ALA A 79 -1.85 2.52 -5.81
C ALA A 79 -0.36 2.17 -5.86
N THR A 80 0.53 3.18 -5.78
CA THR A 80 1.98 2.96 -5.70
C THR A 80 2.35 2.16 -4.45
N MET A 81 1.83 2.51 -3.27
CA MET A 81 2.07 1.72 -2.04
C MET A 81 1.61 0.27 -2.18
N ALA A 82 0.42 0.05 -2.75
CA ALA A 82 -0.13 -1.29 -2.94
C ALA A 82 0.69 -2.11 -3.94
N ARG A 83 1.08 -1.48 -5.06
CA ARG A 83 1.88 -2.10 -6.10
C ARG A 83 3.25 -2.48 -5.56
N ASP A 84 3.98 -1.54 -4.96
CA ASP A 84 5.33 -1.78 -4.45
C ASP A 84 5.35 -2.93 -3.44
N LYS A 85 4.34 -2.98 -2.56
CA LYS A 85 4.21 -4.07 -1.59
C LYS A 85 3.88 -5.42 -2.23
N ALA A 86 3.02 -5.42 -3.25
CA ALA A 86 2.71 -6.62 -4.01
C ALA A 86 3.92 -7.12 -4.81
N MET A 87 4.69 -6.20 -5.40
CA MET A 87 5.93 -6.49 -6.14
C MET A 87 7.02 -7.07 -5.24
N GLU A 88 7.19 -6.53 -4.02
CA GLU A 88 8.11 -7.07 -3.00
C GLU A 88 7.77 -8.53 -2.65
N ARG A 89 6.48 -8.86 -2.61
CA ARG A 89 5.99 -10.20 -2.27
C ARG A 89 5.97 -11.16 -3.46
N ALA A 90 5.90 -10.63 -4.68
CA ALA A 90 5.83 -11.40 -5.91
C ALA A 90 7.13 -12.17 -6.11
N THR A 91 7.02 -13.48 -6.30
CA THR A 91 8.13 -14.25 -6.87
C THR A 91 8.20 -13.96 -8.37
N PRO A 92 9.39 -13.86 -8.98
CA PRO A 92 9.52 -13.73 -10.43
C PRO A 92 8.69 -14.81 -11.12
N ALA A 93 7.57 -14.42 -11.71
CA ALA A 93 6.67 -15.37 -12.35
C ALA A 93 7.33 -15.87 -13.64
N ALA A 94 7.24 -17.17 -13.89
CA ALA A 94 7.50 -17.68 -15.23
C ALA A 94 6.48 -17.02 -16.18
N PRO A 95 6.92 -16.35 -17.25
CA PRO A 95 6.01 -15.67 -18.15
C PRO A 95 5.02 -16.66 -18.76
N PRO A 96 3.75 -16.26 -18.94
CA PRO A 96 2.80 -17.07 -19.68
C PRO A 96 3.36 -17.32 -21.08
N THR A 97 3.56 -18.59 -21.44
CA THR A 97 4.08 -18.99 -22.74
C THR A 97 2.92 -19.25 -23.68
N GLY A 98 2.91 -18.63 -24.86
CA GLY A 98 1.91 -18.91 -25.91
C GLY A 98 0.65 -18.02 -25.92
N GLY A 99 0.73 -16.80 -25.38
CA GLY A 99 -0.29 -15.76 -25.59
C GLY A 99 -0.16 -15.06 -26.96
N PRO A 100 -1.17 -14.27 -27.38
CA PRO A 100 -1.00 -13.38 -28.52
C PRO A 100 0.14 -12.39 -28.28
N ALA A 101 0.75 -11.91 -29.36
CA ALA A 101 1.73 -10.83 -29.27
C ALA A 101 1.08 -9.61 -28.60
N LEU A 102 1.67 -9.15 -27.51
CA LEU A 102 1.25 -7.95 -26.81
C LEU A 102 1.73 -6.74 -27.60
N ASP A 103 0.88 -5.74 -27.77
CA ASP A 103 1.34 -4.44 -28.23
C ASP A 103 2.09 -3.70 -27.12
N GLY A 104 2.73 -2.58 -27.45
CA GLY A 104 3.46 -1.77 -26.46
C GLY A 104 2.64 -1.36 -25.23
N ILE A 105 1.36 -1.03 -25.36
CA ILE A 105 0.52 -0.63 -24.21
C ILE A 105 0.26 -1.84 -23.32
N ASP A 106 -0.03 -2.99 -23.92
CA ASP A 106 -0.23 -4.25 -23.20
C ASP A 106 1.06 -4.71 -22.50
N MET A 107 2.23 -4.49 -23.09
CA MET A 107 3.52 -4.73 -22.42
C MET A 107 3.71 -3.82 -21.21
N VAL A 108 3.41 -2.53 -21.33
CA VAL A 108 3.48 -1.59 -20.18
C VAL A 108 2.50 -1.99 -19.10
N ARG A 109 1.26 -2.32 -19.47
CA ARG A 109 0.24 -2.81 -18.53
C ARG A 109 0.71 -4.09 -17.83
N ALA A 110 1.35 -5.01 -18.55
CA ALA A 110 1.90 -6.22 -17.98
C ALA A 110 3.09 -5.97 -17.03
N ALA A 111 4.01 -5.07 -17.39
CA ALA A 111 5.10 -4.66 -16.51
C ALA A 111 4.55 -4.01 -15.22
N TYR A 112 3.55 -3.14 -15.34
CA TYR A 112 2.95 -2.42 -14.22
C TYR A 112 2.10 -3.32 -13.30
N LEU A 113 1.14 -4.07 -13.85
CA LEU A 113 0.13 -4.82 -13.09
C LEU A 113 0.54 -6.25 -12.73
N HIS A 114 1.50 -6.82 -13.44
CA HIS A 114 1.95 -8.21 -13.23
C HIS A 114 3.42 -8.30 -12.83
N GLY A 115 4.14 -7.17 -12.79
CA GLY A 115 5.54 -7.17 -12.39
C GLY A 115 6.46 -7.93 -13.34
N ILE A 116 6.05 -8.10 -14.60
CA ILE A 116 6.86 -8.83 -15.57
C ILE A 116 8.03 -7.94 -15.98
N GLY A 117 9.24 -8.34 -15.56
CA GLY A 117 10.47 -7.69 -15.97
C GLY A 117 10.81 -7.92 -17.46
N MET A 118 11.78 -7.17 -17.98
CA MET A 118 12.19 -7.24 -19.40
C MET A 118 12.51 -8.66 -19.88
N ALA A 119 13.19 -9.47 -19.08
CA ALA A 119 13.49 -10.86 -19.42
C ALA A 119 12.23 -11.71 -19.53
N GLY A 120 11.26 -11.50 -18.64
CA GLY A 120 9.97 -12.17 -18.67
C GLY A 120 9.14 -11.77 -19.90
N LEU A 121 9.14 -10.47 -20.24
CA LEU A 121 8.48 -9.98 -21.46
C LEU A 121 9.12 -10.60 -22.70
N ALA A 122 10.44 -10.54 -22.85
CA ALA A 122 11.18 -11.15 -23.97
C ALA A 122 10.86 -12.64 -24.14
N GLN A 123 10.89 -13.41 -23.05
CA GLN A 123 10.54 -14.82 -23.07
C GLN A 123 9.06 -15.05 -23.43
N SER A 124 8.13 -14.26 -22.89
CA SER A 124 6.69 -14.39 -23.17
C SER A 124 6.35 -14.14 -24.64
N GLN A 125 7.05 -13.19 -25.26
CA GLN A 125 6.80 -12.76 -26.64
C GLN A 125 7.64 -13.54 -27.67
N GLY A 126 8.65 -14.31 -27.22
CA GLY A 126 9.61 -14.96 -28.12
C GLY A 126 10.45 -13.94 -28.90
N LEU A 127 10.63 -12.73 -28.37
CA LEU A 127 11.33 -11.62 -29.01
C LEU A 127 12.70 -11.37 -28.35
N PRO A 128 13.69 -10.84 -29.09
CA PRO A 128 14.92 -10.35 -28.48
C PRO A 128 14.61 -9.16 -27.55
N ALA A 129 15.42 -9.00 -26.50
CA ALA A 129 15.22 -7.95 -25.49
C ALA A 129 15.17 -6.53 -26.09
N GLU A 130 15.90 -6.29 -27.18
CA GLU A 130 15.88 -5.01 -27.90
C GLU A 130 14.51 -4.71 -28.51
N ALA A 131 13.89 -5.69 -29.15
CA ALA A 131 12.57 -5.52 -29.76
C ALA A 131 11.50 -5.25 -28.70
N VAL A 132 11.55 -5.97 -27.57
CA VAL A 132 10.66 -5.71 -26.43
C VAL A 132 10.85 -4.29 -25.89
N ARG A 133 12.10 -3.81 -25.81
CA ARG A 133 12.36 -2.46 -25.31
C ARG A 133 11.75 -1.41 -26.24
N LEU A 134 11.91 -1.58 -27.54
CA LEU A 134 11.34 -0.68 -28.55
C LEU A 134 9.80 -0.64 -28.46
N GLU A 135 9.15 -1.80 -28.38
CA GLU A 135 7.69 -1.88 -28.21
C GLU A 135 7.22 -1.26 -26.90
N LEU A 136 7.92 -1.52 -25.79
CA LEU A 136 7.62 -0.92 -24.50
C LEU A 136 7.72 0.61 -24.55
N HIS A 137 8.79 1.14 -25.14
CA HIS A 137 9.04 2.58 -25.28
C HIS A 137 7.97 3.25 -26.15
N ASP A 138 7.55 2.61 -27.24
CA ASP A 138 6.44 3.05 -28.09
C ASP A 138 5.09 3.05 -27.33
N GLY A 139 4.85 2.01 -26.52
CA GLY A 139 3.72 1.95 -25.60
C GLY A 139 3.71 3.08 -24.57
N LEU A 140 4.86 3.36 -23.95
CA LEU A 140 5.04 4.47 -23.01
C LEU A 140 4.75 5.82 -23.68
N ALA A 141 5.28 6.07 -24.87
CA ALA A 141 5.02 7.29 -25.62
C ALA A 141 3.51 7.51 -25.91
N ARG A 142 2.74 6.43 -26.13
CA ARG A 142 1.28 6.53 -26.26
C ARG A 142 0.55 6.83 -24.96
N ILE A 143 1.06 6.34 -23.82
CA ILE A 143 0.45 6.55 -22.50
C ILE A 143 0.65 8.00 -22.03
N ASN A 144 1.80 8.59 -22.33
CA ASN A 144 2.11 9.97 -22.00
C ASN A 144 2.66 10.71 -23.25
N PRO A 145 1.78 11.20 -24.15
CA PRO A 145 2.21 11.89 -25.37
C PRO A 145 2.93 13.22 -25.13
N LEU A 146 2.89 13.74 -23.89
CA LEU A 146 3.56 14.97 -23.50
C LEU A 146 4.98 14.73 -22.96
N ALA A 147 5.35 13.47 -22.74
CA ALA A 147 6.71 13.11 -22.36
C ALA A 147 7.69 13.47 -23.48
N ASP A 148 8.90 13.91 -23.13
CA ASP A 148 9.90 14.29 -24.13
C ASP A 148 10.50 13.08 -24.87
N GLY A 149 10.31 11.86 -24.35
CA GLY A 149 10.81 10.62 -24.93
C GLY A 149 12.34 10.51 -24.93
N GLY A 150 13.02 11.41 -24.24
CA GLY A 150 14.47 11.42 -24.11
C GLY A 150 14.98 10.32 -23.17
N PRO A 151 16.31 10.13 -23.10
CA PRO A 151 16.90 9.07 -22.28
C PRO A 151 16.54 9.15 -20.79
N ASP A 152 16.47 10.36 -20.22
CA ASP A 152 16.13 10.56 -18.81
C ASP A 152 14.64 10.32 -18.51
N ASP A 153 13.76 10.70 -19.44
CA ASP A 153 12.32 10.42 -19.35
C ASP A 153 12.06 8.93 -19.44
N MET A 154 12.72 8.25 -20.39
CA MET A 154 12.58 6.81 -20.53
C MET A 154 13.15 6.06 -19.32
N LEU A 155 14.30 6.50 -18.79
CA LEU A 155 14.83 5.97 -17.55
C LEU A 155 13.85 6.17 -16.39
N ALA A 156 13.21 7.34 -16.28
CA ALA A 156 12.18 7.59 -15.28
C ALA A 156 10.98 6.66 -15.43
N ALA A 157 10.55 6.40 -16.66
CA ALA A 157 9.47 5.46 -16.97
C ALA A 157 9.82 4.02 -16.58
N GLU A 158 11.01 3.56 -16.93
CA GLU A 158 11.52 2.23 -16.57
C GLU A 158 11.67 2.08 -15.05
N MET A 159 12.14 3.12 -14.36
CA MET A 159 12.20 3.15 -12.89
C MET A 159 10.80 3.13 -12.27
N ALA A 160 9.85 3.89 -12.80
CA ALA A 160 8.45 3.86 -12.35
C ALA A 160 7.80 2.48 -12.61
N LEU A 161 8.23 1.76 -13.63
CA LEU A 161 7.84 0.37 -13.90
C LEU A 161 8.64 -0.66 -13.08
N GLY A 162 9.65 -0.26 -12.31
CA GLY A 162 10.52 -1.19 -11.58
C GLY A 162 11.39 -2.06 -12.50
N LEU A 163 11.59 -1.65 -13.75
CA LEU A 163 12.44 -2.33 -14.73
C LEU A 163 13.92 -1.89 -14.63
N ALA A 164 14.16 -0.74 -14.01
CA ALA A 164 15.49 -0.21 -13.75
C ALA A 164 15.77 -0.16 -12.24
N ASP A 165 16.80 -0.87 -11.79
CA ASP A 165 17.29 -0.85 -10.41
C ASP A 165 18.21 0.36 -10.18
N ARG A 166 17.62 1.56 -10.25
CA ARG A 166 18.32 2.82 -10.05
C ARG A 166 17.49 3.72 -9.16
N ARG A 167 18.16 4.43 -8.23
CA ARG A 167 17.49 5.43 -7.39
C ARG A 167 17.50 6.79 -8.08
N ALA A 168 16.37 7.49 -8.05
CA ALA A 168 16.29 8.88 -8.49
C ALA A 168 16.99 9.77 -7.46
N THR A 169 18.26 10.08 -7.69
CA THR A 169 19.05 10.97 -6.82
C THR A 169 18.97 12.43 -7.25
N ASP A 170 18.66 12.69 -8.51
CA ASP A 170 18.45 14.02 -9.09
C ASP A 170 16.97 14.43 -8.98
N PRO A 171 16.65 15.63 -8.43
CA PRO A 171 15.28 16.12 -8.36
C PRO A 171 14.51 16.12 -9.69
N ALA A 172 15.15 16.42 -10.82
CA ALA A 172 14.47 16.45 -12.12
C ALA A 172 14.06 15.04 -12.58
N LEU A 173 14.95 14.06 -12.42
CA LEU A 173 14.63 12.66 -12.67
C LEU A 173 13.54 12.14 -11.71
N ALA A 174 13.58 12.55 -10.45
CA ALA A 174 12.55 12.18 -9.47
C ALA A 174 11.18 12.78 -9.82
N GLU A 175 11.14 13.98 -10.39
CA GLU A 175 9.91 14.60 -10.90
C GLU A 175 9.33 13.84 -12.09
N ARG A 176 10.14 13.55 -13.11
CA ARG A 176 9.72 12.71 -14.24
C ARG A 176 9.20 11.34 -13.78
N MET A 177 9.89 10.72 -12.83
CA MET A 177 9.45 9.42 -12.28
C MET A 177 8.09 9.53 -11.60
N ARG A 178 7.82 10.62 -10.86
CA ARG A 178 6.50 10.86 -10.26
C ARG A 178 5.42 11.06 -11.33
N ASP A 179 5.71 11.82 -12.37
CA ASP A 179 4.78 12.01 -13.48
C ASP A 179 4.42 10.66 -14.13
N TRP A 180 5.41 9.78 -14.32
CA TRP A 180 5.17 8.42 -14.78
C TRP A 180 4.35 7.59 -13.79
N GLN A 181 4.64 7.64 -12.50
CA GLN A 181 3.85 6.95 -11.47
C GLN A 181 2.39 7.40 -11.49
N GLU A 182 2.13 8.70 -11.65
CA GLU A 182 0.78 9.25 -11.80
C GLU A 182 0.07 8.67 -13.03
N HIS A 183 0.70 8.70 -14.21
CA HIS A 183 0.13 8.17 -15.45
C HIS A 183 -0.15 6.67 -15.37
N LEU A 184 0.82 5.90 -14.90
CA LEU A 184 0.74 4.44 -14.80
C LEU A 184 -0.30 4.00 -13.76
N SER A 185 -0.50 4.77 -12.68
CA SER A 185 -1.52 4.46 -11.67
C SER A 185 -2.94 4.38 -12.23
N ARG A 186 -3.22 5.01 -13.38
CA ARG A 186 -4.52 4.94 -14.04
C ARG A 186 -4.90 3.51 -14.44
N PHE A 187 -3.92 2.63 -14.69
CA PHE A 187 -4.20 1.21 -14.94
C PHE A 187 -4.87 0.51 -13.76
N ALA A 188 -4.61 0.95 -12.52
CA ALA A 188 -5.31 0.42 -11.35
C ALA A 188 -6.80 0.82 -11.35
N GLY A 189 -7.14 1.97 -11.94
CA GLY A 189 -8.52 2.44 -12.10
C GLY A 189 -9.36 1.59 -13.07
N ASP A 190 -8.71 0.97 -14.06
CA ASP A 190 -9.33 0.08 -15.05
C ASP A 190 -9.69 -1.30 -14.48
N LEU A 191 -9.10 -1.67 -13.34
CA LEU A 191 -9.35 -2.97 -12.73
C LEU A 191 -10.79 -3.05 -12.22
N THR A 192 -11.42 -4.20 -12.45
CA THR A 192 -12.70 -4.50 -11.84
C THR A 192 -12.52 -4.59 -10.32
N PRO A 193 -13.20 -3.77 -9.50
CA PRO A 193 -13.04 -3.80 -8.06
C PRO A 193 -13.39 -5.17 -7.49
N VAL A 194 -12.54 -5.69 -6.60
CA VAL A 194 -12.74 -6.97 -5.92
C VAL A 194 -12.80 -6.71 -4.44
N MET A 195 -13.95 -6.99 -3.82
CA MET A 195 -14.15 -6.78 -2.39
C MET A 195 -13.03 -7.41 -1.57
N ALA A 196 -12.40 -6.60 -0.72
CA ALA A 196 -11.46 -7.09 0.26
C ALA A 196 -12.21 -7.95 1.29
N PRO A 197 -11.68 -9.12 1.66
CA PRO A 197 -12.37 -10.00 2.59
C PRO A 197 -12.33 -9.43 4.01
N ALA A 198 -13.40 -9.70 4.77
CA ALA A 198 -13.63 -9.13 6.09
C ALA A 198 -12.47 -9.38 7.09
N ARG A 199 -11.72 -10.47 6.89
CA ARG A 199 -10.57 -10.82 7.74
C ARG A 199 -9.44 -9.80 7.66
N ALA A 200 -9.15 -9.25 6.48
CA ALA A 200 -8.10 -8.25 6.31
C ALA A 200 -8.39 -7.01 7.18
N ARG A 201 -9.64 -6.53 7.19
CA ARG A 201 -10.07 -5.41 8.04
C ARG A 201 -9.83 -5.67 9.52
N GLN A 202 -10.18 -6.86 10.00
CA GLN A 202 -10.01 -7.22 11.40
C GLN A 202 -8.52 -7.26 11.79
N ARG A 203 -7.68 -7.91 10.98
CA ARG A 203 -6.24 -7.99 11.23
C ARG A 203 -5.56 -6.62 11.20
N ILE A 204 -5.94 -5.73 10.27
CA ILE A 204 -5.44 -4.34 10.26
C ILE A 204 -5.76 -3.63 11.60
N ARG A 205 -7.00 -3.78 12.11
CA ARG A 205 -7.39 -3.16 13.38
C ARG A 205 -6.61 -3.74 14.56
N GLU A 206 -6.33 -5.03 14.56
CA GLU A 206 -5.50 -5.68 15.58
C GLU A 206 -4.05 -5.18 15.52
N SER A 207 -3.45 -5.19 14.33
CA SER A 207 -2.08 -4.72 14.06
C SER A 207 -1.87 -3.26 14.46
N LEU A 208 -2.86 -2.39 14.26
CA LEU A 208 -2.80 -0.99 14.68
C LEU A 208 -3.15 -0.76 16.16
N GLY A 209 -3.46 -1.81 16.94
CA GLY A 209 -3.90 -1.67 18.33
C GLY A 209 -5.28 -1.00 18.47
N HIS A 210 -6.09 -1.02 17.40
CA HIS A 210 -7.46 -0.49 17.36
C HIS A 210 -8.51 -1.50 17.87
N GLY A 211 -8.08 -2.66 18.36
CA GLY A 211 -8.88 -3.82 18.75
C GLY A 211 -9.76 -3.69 20.01
N LYS A 212 -9.86 -2.51 20.64
CA LYS A 212 -10.94 -2.23 21.59
C LYS A 212 -11.77 -1.04 21.11
N ALA A 213 -13.01 -1.29 20.73
CA ALA A 213 -14.04 -0.27 20.88
C ALA A 213 -14.10 0.10 22.39
N PRO A 214 -14.32 1.36 22.78
CA PRO A 214 -14.86 1.59 24.11
C PRO A 214 -16.17 0.79 24.15
N LEU A 215 -16.22 -0.23 25.00
CA LEU A 215 -17.46 -0.90 25.36
C LEU A 215 -18.47 0.21 25.67
N SER A 216 -19.65 0.09 25.08
CA SER A 216 -20.86 0.83 25.44
C SER A 216 -20.72 1.60 26.75
N VAL A 217 -20.67 2.93 26.69
CA VAL A 217 -21.16 3.72 27.81
C VAL A 217 -22.66 3.44 27.80
N ASP A 218 -23.08 2.46 28.61
CA ASP A 218 -24.49 2.23 28.88
C ASP A 218 -25.00 3.50 29.59
N PRO A 219 -25.99 4.23 29.02
CA PRO A 219 -26.53 5.44 29.65
C PRO A 219 -27.18 5.18 31.01
N LEU A 220 -27.35 3.91 31.40
CA LEU A 220 -27.99 3.49 32.64
C LEU A 220 -27.03 2.92 33.71
N GLU A 221 -25.70 2.98 33.54
CA GLU A 221 -24.83 2.63 34.67
C GLU A 221 -24.89 3.71 35.78
N PRO A 222 -25.33 3.37 37.00
CA PRO A 222 -25.32 4.33 38.10
C PRO A 222 -23.87 4.59 38.52
N ALA A 223 -23.50 5.88 38.53
CA ALA A 223 -22.18 6.38 38.90
C ALA A 223 -21.61 5.67 40.14
N SER A 224 -20.46 5.00 39.96
CA SER A 224 -19.67 4.47 41.06
C SER A 224 -19.03 5.63 41.85
N ARG A 225 -19.83 6.20 42.75
CA ARG A 225 -19.32 6.84 43.97
C ARG A 225 -18.46 5.80 44.69
N TRP A 226 -17.37 6.23 45.32
CA TRP A 226 -16.34 5.43 46.02
C TRP A 226 -15.11 5.02 45.19
N ARG A 227 -14.13 5.94 45.08
CA ARG A 227 -12.88 5.89 45.86
C ARG A 227 -11.96 7.06 45.49
N GLY A 228 -12.00 8.10 46.31
CA GLY A 228 -10.86 9.01 46.46
C GLY A 228 -9.69 8.31 47.16
N THR A 229 -8.47 8.75 46.85
CA THR A 229 -7.18 8.78 47.59
C THR A 229 -6.78 7.72 48.63
N GLY A 230 -7.59 6.74 49.01
CA GLY A 230 -7.29 5.72 50.02
C GLY A 230 -6.87 4.34 49.48
N GLY A 231 -6.37 4.27 48.23
CA GLY A 231 -6.10 3.01 47.52
C GLY A 231 -4.63 2.74 47.16
N VAL A 232 -3.67 3.52 47.68
CA VAL A 232 -2.23 3.36 47.37
C VAL A 232 -1.44 2.68 48.49
N LEU A 233 -2.07 2.29 49.61
CA LEU A 233 -1.36 1.71 50.77
C LEU A 233 -1.53 0.19 50.98
N ALA A 234 -2.07 -0.56 50.02
CA ALA A 234 -2.36 -1.99 50.22
C ALA A 234 -1.45 -2.99 49.48
N VAL A 235 -0.33 -2.56 48.85
CA VAL A 235 0.58 -3.48 48.12
C VAL A 235 2.06 -3.38 48.54
N VAL A 236 2.40 -2.60 49.59
CA VAL A 236 3.80 -2.50 50.07
C VAL A 236 4.07 -3.23 51.41
N LEU A 237 3.07 -3.84 52.05
CA LEU A 237 3.27 -4.59 53.31
C LEU A 237 3.24 -6.12 53.15
N LEU A 238 3.90 -6.65 52.12
CA LEU A 238 4.12 -8.11 51.98
C LEU A 238 5.55 -8.49 51.57
N ILE A 239 6.55 -7.63 51.81
CA ILE A 239 7.99 -7.96 51.60
C ILE A 239 8.85 -7.75 52.86
N GLY A 240 8.33 -7.19 53.95
CA GLY A 240 9.11 -6.84 55.15
C GLY A 240 9.04 -7.77 56.37
N GLY A 241 8.47 -8.98 56.26
CA GLY A 241 8.16 -9.82 57.44
C GLY A 241 8.89 -11.16 57.55
N ALA A 242 9.57 -11.64 56.51
CA ALA A 242 10.17 -12.99 56.50
C ALA A 242 11.69 -13.02 56.78
N ALA A 243 12.35 -11.86 56.93
CA ALA A 243 13.80 -11.77 57.11
C ALA A 243 14.29 -11.68 58.57
N TRP A 244 13.40 -11.48 59.56
CA TRP A 244 13.80 -11.34 60.97
C TRP A 244 13.77 -12.67 61.76
N TYR A 245 13.03 -13.68 61.29
CA TYR A 245 12.83 -14.93 62.02
C TYR A 245 14.00 -15.94 61.89
N PHE A 246 14.95 -15.71 60.97
CA PHE A 246 16.09 -16.61 60.74
C PHE A 246 17.43 -16.13 61.32
N LEU A 247 17.47 -14.95 61.97
CA LEU A 247 18.73 -14.37 62.48
C LEU A 247 18.85 -14.32 64.03
N THR A 248 17.94 -14.94 64.78
CA THR A 248 18.00 -14.96 66.26
C THR A 248 17.65 -16.33 66.88
N ARG A 249 18.17 -17.43 66.33
CA ARG A 249 18.24 -18.71 67.04
C ARG A 249 19.65 -19.29 67.01
#